data_AF-A0A7S4SKJ4-F1
#
_entry.id   AF-A0A7S4SKJ4-F1
#
_cell.length_a   1.000
_cell.length_b   1.000
_cell.length_c   1.000
_cell.angle_alpha   90.00
_cell.angle_beta   90.00
_cell.angle_gamma   90.00
#
_symmetry.space_group_name_H-M   'P 1'
#
loop_
_entity.id
_entity.type
_entity.pdbx_description
1 polymer ?
#
loop_
_entity_poly.entity_id
_entity_poly.type
_entity_poly.pdbx_seq_one_letter_code
_entity_poly.pdbx_strand_id
1 'polypeptide(L)'
;PGCESIPLVEEIIDTRPALFADAEAFVDESIDDYIPKRWMVVLCAVVSLITGCFVAISLFANYIPSTVCTIMKFRSGAIPSLRDPNFIQYRKTLESVTYIIGLMAWGTWSSIFFTVIVVAGGVFFLVYQVTRPIVVSVVAIVIGITVTLVFKSILITVLGRVNYAAFYRKRPWLANICGVGLECWHLGLSSGYMLSRAIKLIVAATMYIGRIDQPFLGEGVGVIGGTHLDKFPSIYRQGLLSADAHRHPYIERLGLIYLLKIRHGSKFGTTAGSIWRLLFVFSLMPWLRKFRIANDADIPEEIVMLQLTSGSNTKYEKIIKDLQEELNEEKSRLEKEIRILQGKIKMNQGDANAETNLDNLLEMISNLQHKI
;
A
#
# COMPACT_ATOMS: atom_id res chain seq x y z
N PRO A 1 68.27 -45.57 -69.02
CA PRO A 1 68.45 -44.13 -69.29
C PRO A 1 67.18 -43.54 -69.91
N GLY A 2 66.36 -42.88 -69.10
CA GLY A 2 65.06 -42.32 -69.51
C GLY A 2 64.17 -42.12 -68.29
N CYS A 3 64.60 -41.26 -67.37
CA CYS A 3 63.77 -40.81 -66.26
C CYS A 3 63.02 -39.57 -66.77
N GLU A 4 61.79 -39.75 -67.24
CA GLU A 4 60.92 -38.65 -67.63
C GLU A 4 60.53 -37.88 -66.37
N SER A 5 60.99 -36.63 -66.31
CA SER A 5 60.63 -35.65 -65.28
C SER A 5 59.11 -35.45 -65.26
N ILE A 6 58.48 -35.81 -64.14
CA ILE A 6 57.05 -35.69 -63.89
C ILE A 6 56.69 -34.19 -63.78
N PRO A 7 55.92 -33.60 -64.73
CA PRO A 7 55.55 -32.17 -64.70
C PRO A 7 54.45 -31.80 -63.68
N LEU A 8 54.05 -32.74 -62.82
CA LEU A 8 52.87 -32.59 -61.96
C LEU A 8 53.10 -31.76 -60.69
N VAL A 9 54.35 -31.39 -60.37
CA VAL A 9 54.66 -30.65 -59.14
C VAL A 9 54.52 -29.13 -59.31
N GLU A 10 54.79 -28.58 -60.50
CA GLU A 10 54.66 -27.13 -60.72
C GLU A 10 53.19 -26.68 -60.83
N GLU A 11 52.31 -27.49 -61.41
CA GLU A 11 50.87 -27.16 -61.53
C GLU A 11 50.14 -27.18 -60.16
N ILE A 12 50.63 -27.98 -59.20
CA ILE A 12 50.10 -28.01 -57.83
C ILE A 12 50.59 -26.82 -57.00
N ILE A 13 51.75 -26.23 -57.35
CA ILE A 13 52.27 -25.06 -56.63
C ILE A 13 51.52 -23.79 -57.05
N ASP A 14 51.10 -23.69 -58.31
CA ASP A 14 50.43 -22.50 -58.86
C ASP A 14 48.94 -22.36 -58.47
N THR A 15 48.29 -23.47 -58.08
CA THR A 15 46.87 -23.49 -57.67
C THR A 15 46.63 -23.24 -56.17
N ARG A 16 47.67 -23.34 -55.33
CA ARG A 16 47.58 -23.06 -53.88
C ARG A 16 47.04 -21.68 -53.53
N PRO A 17 47.50 -20.57 -54.11
CA PRO A 17 47.04 -19.24 -53.69
C PRO A 17 45.55 -19.02 -53.93
N ALA A 18 44.97 -19.58 -55.00
CA ALA A 18 43.53 -19.52 -55.24
C ALA A 18 42.72 -20.29 -54.18
N LEU A 19 43.20 -21.47 -53.79
CA LEU A 19 42.54 -22.32 -52.80
C LEU A 19 42.61 -21.72 -51.38
N PHE A 20 43.70 -21.02 -51.06
CA PHE A 20 43.80 -20.24 -49.81
C PHE A 20 42.88 -19.00 -49.83
N ALA A 21 42.77 -18.30 -50.96
CA ALA A 21 41.86 -17.15 -51.09
C ALA A 21 40.39 -17.56 -50.93
N ASP A 22 39.98 -18.70 -51.52
CA ASP A 22 38.62 -19.23 -51.36
C ASP A 22 38.36 -19.70 -49.91
N ALA A 23 39.36 -20.28 -49.25
CA ALA A 23 39.26 -20.68 -47.86
C ALA A 23 39.17 -19.46 -46.92
N GLU A 24 39.94 -18.41 -47.16
CA GLU A 24 39.85 -17.14 -46.41
C GLU A 24 38.50 -16.46 -46.62
N ALA A 25 38.00 -16.40 -47.86
CA ALA A 25 36.68 -15.83 -48.15
C ALA A 25 35.54 -16.62 -47.47
N PHE A 26 35.61 -17.96 -47.47
CA PHE A 26 34.63 -18.81 -46.79
C PHE A 26 34.70 -18.64 -45.27
N VAL A 27 35.91 -18.53 -44.71
CA VAL A 27 36.10 -18.29 -43.26
C VAL A 27 35.56 -16.91 -42.88
N ASP A 28 35.82 -15.87 -43.67
CA ASP A 28 35.33 -14.51 -43.40
C ASP A 28 33.80 -14.43 -43.48
N GLU A 29 33.18 -15.04 -44.50
CA GLU A 29 31.71 -15.10 -44.61
C GLU A 29 31.09 -15.86 -43.44
N SER A 30 31.75 -16.94 -42.98
CA SER A 30 31.29 -17.69 -41.82
C SER A 30 31.40 -16.93 -40.50
N ILE A 31 32.46 -16.11 -40.31
CA ILE A 31 32.69 -15.37 -39.06
C ILE A 31 31.69 -14.22 -38.91
N ASP A 32 31.37 -13.52 -39.99
CA ASP A 32 30.43 -12.41 -39.99
C ASP A 32 29.01 -12.83 -39.56
N ASP A 33 28.66 -14.11 -39.76
CA ASP A 33 27.39 -14.71 -39.32
C ASP A 33 27.36 -15.08 -37.82
N TYR A 34 28.48 -15.06 -37.11
CA TYR A 34 28.50 -15.23 -35.65
C TYR A 34 28.61 -13.92 -34.89
N ILE A 35 29.07 -12.83 -35.53
CA ILE A 35 29.24 -11.54 -34.88
C ILE A 35 27.87 -10.83 -34.76
N PRO A 36 27.46 -10.39 -33.54
CA PRO A 36 26.20 -9.68 -33.38
C PRO A 36 26.22 -8.34 -34.11
N LYS A 37 25.20 -8.08 -34.94
CA LYS A 37 25.06 -6.81 -35.66
C LYS A 37 24.90 -5.64 -34.67
N ARG A 38 25.47 -4.48 -34.98
CA ARG A 38 25.47 -3.29 -34.09
C ARG A 38 24.08 -2.93 -33.55
N TRP A 39 23.05 -2.99 -34.39
CA TRP A 39 21.68 -2.66 -34.01
C TRP A 39 21.13 -3.60 -32.91
N MET A 40 21.57 -4.87 -32.87
CA MET A 40 21.14 -5.84 -31.86
C MET A 40 21.67 -5.44 -30.49
N VAL A 41 22.95 -5.07 -30.40
CA VAL A 41 23.60 -4.62 -29.16
C VAL A 41 22.96 -3.32 -28.67
N VAL A 42 22.73 -2.36 -29.58
CA VAL A 42 22.08 -1.08 -29.26
C VAL A 42 20.66 -1.31 -28.74
N LEU A 43 19.87 -2.17 -29.39
CA LEU A 43 18.52 -2.50 -28.95
C LEU A 43 18.51 -3.11 -27.54
N CYS A 44 19.39 -4.08 -27.27
CA CYS A 44 19.51 -4.71 -25.95
C CYS A 44 19.89 -3.69 -24.87
N ALA A 45 20.85 -2.81 -25.16
CA ALA A 45 21.30 -1.77 -24.24
C ALA A 45 20.17 -0.76 -23.94
N VAL A 46 19.45 -0.29 -24.95
CA VAL A 46 18.36 0.68 -24.79
C VAL A 46 17.21 0.08 -23.98
N VAL A 47 16.74 -1.13 -24.33
CA VAL A 47 15.61 -1.78 -23.64
C VAL A 47 15.95 -2.09 -22.18
N SER A 48 17.16 -2.60 -21.92
CA SER A 48 17.61 -2.91 -20.56
C SER A 48 17.80 -1.65 -19.72
N LEU A 49 18.33 -0.56 -20.29
CA LEU A 49 18.47 0.73 -19.61
C LEU A 49 17.11 1.32 -19.23
N ILE A 50 16.15 1.35 -20.15
CA ILE A 50 14.79 1.83 -19.88
C ILE A 50 14.15 1.01 -18.74
N THR A 51 14.31 -0.32 -18.79
CA THR A 51 13.77 -1.21 -17.75
C THR A 51 14.45 -0.97 -16.40
N GLY A 52 15.77 -0.77 -16.39
CA GLY A 52 16.53 -0.42 -15.19
C GLY A 52 16.06 0.90 -14.57
N CYS A 53 15.81 1.93 -15.39
CA CYS A 53 15.24 3.20 -14.93
C CYS A 53 13.85 3.00 -14.32
N PHE A 54 12.99 2.18 -14.94
CA PHE A 54 11.67 1.87 -14.41
C PHE A 54 11.75 1.14 -13.06
N VAL A 55 12.67 0.18 -12.91
CA VAL A 55 12.91 -0.50 -11.63
C VAL A 55 13.38 0.48 -10.56
N ALA A 56 14.30 1.40 -10.89
CA ALA A 56 14.73 2.43 -9.96
C ALA A 56 13.55 3.28 -9.46
N ILE A 57 12.73 3.79 -10.38
CA ILE A 57 11.54 4.60 -10.05
C ILE A 57 10.56 3.79 -9.20
N SER A 58 10.30 2.53 -9.57
CA SER A 58 9.41 1.63 -8.84
C SER A 58 9.90 1.36 -7.41
N LEU A 59 11.21 1.15 -7.23
CA LEU A 59 11.81 0.97 -5.91
C LEU A 59 11.57 2.22 -5.05
N PHE A 60 11.88 3.42 -5.55
CA PHE A 60 11.62 4.67 -4.81
C PHE A 60 10.14 4.87 -4.50
N ALA A 61 9.26 4.64 -5.47
CA ALA A 61 7.81 4.81 -5.32
C ALA A 61 7.22 3.85 -4.28
N ASN A 62 7.75 2.63 -4.16
CA ASN A 62 7.30 1.66 -3.16
C ASN A 62 7.94 1.86 -1.79
N TYR A 63 9.16 2.41 -1.74
CA TYR A 63 9.91 2.55 -0.49
C TYR A 63 9.23 3.53 0.47
N ILE A 64 8.89 4.74 -0.01
CA ILE A 64 8.27 5.80 0.80
C ILE A 64 6.97 5.32 1.49
N PRO A 65 5.95 4.81 0.77
CA PRO A 65 4.72 4.35 1.41
C PRO A 65 4.96 3.16 2.34
N SER A 66 5.92 2.28 2.02
CA SER A 66 6.28 1.16 2.90
C SER A 66 6.88 1.63 4.22
N THR A 67 7.79 2.63 4.19
CA THR A 67 8.35 3.26 5.39
C THR A 67 7.25 3.90 6.23
N VAL A 68 6.38 4.72 5.62
CA VAL A 68 5.29 5.41 6.32
C VAL A 68 4.33 4.39 6.94
N CYS A 69 3.94 3.34 6.19
CA CYS A 69 3.09 2.28 6.70
C CYS A 69 3.73 1.58 7.89
N THR A 70 5.02 1.30 7.83
CA THR A 70 5.76 0.63 8.91
C THR A 70 5.84 1.50 10.17
N ILE A 71 6.11 2.81 10.03
CA ILE A 71 6.07 3.76 11.15
C ILE A 71 4.67 3.82 11.77
N MET A 72 3.62 3.90 10.95
CA MET A 72 2.24 3.91 11.44
C MET A 72 1.85 2.60 12.15
N LYS A 73 2.38 1.46 11.67
CA LYS A 73 2.22 0.16 12.34
C LYS A 73 2.94 0.11 13.69
N PHE A 74 4.10 0.73 13.85
CA PHE A 74 4.74 0.86 15.17
C PHE A 74 3.92 1.72 16.12
N ARG A 75 3.42 2.86 15.66
CA ARG A 75 2.65 3.80 16.48
C ARG A 75 1.28 3.28 16.88
N SER A 76 0.63 2.52 16.01
CA SER A 76 -0.64 1.84 16.31
C SER A 76 -0.47 0.58 17.17
N GLY A 77 0.77 0.14 17.42
CA GLY A 77 1.05 -1.09 18.13
C GLY A 77 0.73 -2.36 17.34
N ALA A 78 0.42 -2.25 16.05
CA ALA A 78 0.19 -3.40 15.16
C ALA A 78 1.46 -4.25 15.03
N ILE A 79 2.63 -3.60 15.00
CA ILE A 79 3.92 -4.26 15.18
C ILE A 79 4.40 -3.93 16.60
N PRO A 80 4.64 -4.94 17.47
CA PRO A 80 5.13 -4.68 18.81
C PRO A 80 6.52 -4.03 18.75
N SER A 81 6.71 -2.90 19.43
CA SER A 81 8.02 -2.25 19.57
C SER A 81 8.75 -2.80 20.81
N LEU A 82 8.27 -2.46 22.01
CA LEU A 82 8.87 -2.84 23.30
C LEU A 82 8.61 -4.31 23.68
N ARG A 83 7.55 -4.91 23.15
CA ARG A 83 7.15 -6.30 23.44
C ARG A 83 7.74 -7.32 22.45
N ASP A 84 8.52 -6.86 21.47
CA ASP A 84 9.19 -7.77 20.55
C ASP A 84 10.29 -8.54 21.31
N PRO A 85 10.34 -9.88 21.27
CA PRO A 85 11.41 -10.64 21.91
C PRO A 85 12.81 -10.23 21.42
N ASN A 86 12.91 -9.70 20.20
CA ASN A 86 14.18 -9.22 19.63
C ASN A 86 14.51 -7.78 20.01
N PHE A 87 13.69 -7.10 20.83
CA PHE A 87 13.91 -5.71 21.20
C PHE A 87 15.28 -5.44 21.85
N ILE A 88 15.78 -6.40 22.64
CA ILE A 88 17.11 -6.30 23.25
C ILE A 88 18.21 -6.24 22.18
N GLN A 89 18.05 -6.95 21.07
CA GLN A 89 19.00 -6.91 19.95
C GLN A 89 18.97 -5.53 19.28
N TYR A 90 17.76 -5.00 19.01
CA TYR A 90 17.59 -3.66 18.43
C TYR A 90 18.18 -2.53 19.30
N ARG A 91 18.37 -2.75 20.61
CA ARG A 91 18.99 -1.75 21.48
C ARG A 91 20.51 -1.77 21.45
N LYS A 92 21.13 -2.94 21.26
CA LYS A 92 22.59 -3.12 21.43
C LYS A 92 23.41 -2.66 20.22
N THR A 93 22.85 -2.68 19.01
CA THR A 93 23.62 -2.49 17.77
C THR A 93 23.30 -1.18 17.05
N LEU A 94 23.06 -0.08 17.78
CA LEU A 94 22.52 1.16 17.20
C LEU A 94 23.44 1.78 16.13
N GLU A 95 24.75 1.54 16.24
CA GLU A 95 25.77 1.97 15.28
C GLU A 95 25.51 1.44 13.86
N SER A 96 24.86 0.27 13.74
CA SER A 96 24.55 -0.34 12.43
C SER A 96 23.55 0.48 11.61
N VAL A 97 22.81 1.40 12.23
CA VAL A 97 21.87 2.30 11.54
C VAL A 97 22.60 3.22 10.55
N THR A 98 23.89 3.49 10.76
CA THR A 98 24.72 4.28 9.83
C THR A 98 24.86 3.63 8.45
N TYR A 99 24.70 2.30 8.35
CA TYR A 99 24.76 1.58 7.08
C TYR A 99 23.52 1.78 6.20
N ILE A 100 22.38 2.25 6.74
CA ILE A 100 21.10 2.30 6.02
C ILE A 100 21.23 3.11 4.72
N ILE A 101 21.86 4.29 4.76
CA ILE A 101 22.02 5.14 3.57
C ILE A 101 22.84 4.42 2.50
N GLY A 102 23.96 3.81 2.89
CA GLY A 102 24.81 3.04 1.98
C GLY A 102 24.08 1.84 1.39
N LEU A 103 23.34 1.10 2.21
CA LEU A 103 22.56 -0.06 1.78
C LEU A 103 21.44 0.32 0.82
N MET A 104 20.75 1.45 1.04
CA MET A 104 19.74 1.96 0.10
C MET A 104 20.36 2.31 -1.25
N ALA A 105 21.51 3.01 -1.25
CA ALA A 105 22.20 3.41 -2.47
C ALA A 105 22.72 2.19 -3.25
N TRP A 106 23.54 1.35 -2.61
CA TRP A 106 24.15 0.18 -3.23
C TRP A 106 23.14 -0.92 -3.56
N GLY A 107 22.09 -1.08 -2.74
CA GLY A 107 21.00 -2.01 -3.00
C GLY A 107 20.21 -1.62 -4.24
N THR A 108 19.88 -0.33 -4.40
CA THR A 108 19.20 0.19 -5.60
C THR A 108 20.09 0.02 -6.84
N TRP A 109 21.37 0.36 -6.75
CA TRP A 109 22.33 0.17 -7.85
C TRP A 109 22.47 -1.30 -8.24
N SER A 110 22.60 -2.19 -7.26
CA SER A 110 22.67 -3.64 -7.52
C SER A 110 21.41 -4.14 -8.20
N SER A 111 20.22 -3.68 -7.77
CA SER A 111 18.97 -4.06 -8.41
C SER A 111 18.87 -3.60 -9.86
N ILE A 112 19.28 -2.36 -10.16
CA ILE A 112 19.35 -1.83 -11.53
C ILE A 112 20.33 -2.68 -12.35
N PHE A 113 21.54 -2.91 -11.84
CA PHE A 113 22.59 -3.65 -12.53
C PHE A 113 22.16 -5.08 -12.88
N PHE A 114 21.65 -5.84 -11.91
CA PHE A 114 21.19 -7.21 -12.15
C PHE A 114 19.98 -7.25 -13.08
N THR A 115 19.04 -6.31 -12.95
CA THR A 115 17.90 -6.21 -13.87
C THR A 115 18.38 -5.93 -15.30
N VAL A 116 19.32 -4.99 -15.47
CA VAL A 116 19.90 -4.66 -16.78
C VAL A 116 20.56 -5.90 -17.39
N ILE A 117 21.35 -6.67 -16.63
CA ILE A 117 21.97 -7.91 -17.11
C ILE A 117 20.92 -8.94 -17.53
N VAL A 118 19.92 -9.19 -16.69
CA VAL A 118 18.88 -10.21 -16.98
C VAL A 118 18.06 -9.81 -18.21
N VAL A 119 17.66 -8.54 -18.31
CA VAL A 119 16.88 -8.04 -19.45
C VAL A 119 17.73 -7.96 -20.72
N ALA A 120 18.94 -7.43 -20.64
CA ALA A 120 19.86 -7.38 -21.78
C ALA A 120 20.17 -8.78 -22.30
N GLY A 121 20.47 -9.73 -21.41
CA GLY A 121 20.66 -11.13 -21.77
C GLY A 121 19.42 -11.73 -22.44
N GLY A 122 18.24 -11.55 -21.85
CA GLY A 122 16.99 -12.05 -22.43
C GLY A 122 16.67 -11.47 -23.82
N VAL A 123 16.81 -10.16 -24.01
CA VAL A 123 16.61 -9.49 -25.30
C VAL A 123 17.69 -9.92 -26.30
N PHE A 124 18.94 -10.04 -25.86
CA PHE A 124 20.05 -10.49 -26.69
C PHE A 124 19.82 -11.91 -27.20
N PHE A 125 19.46 -12.85 -26.34
CA PHE A 125 19.13 -14.22 -26.75
C PHE A 125 17.99 -14.29 -27.78
N LEU A 126 17.02 -13.39 -27.68
CA LEU A 126 15.88 -13.32 -28.61
C LEU A 126 16.29 -12.77 -29.98
N VAL A 127 17.13 -11.73 -30.00
CA VAL A 127 17.49 -11.00 -31.21
C VAL A 127 18.71 -11.60 -31.93
N TYR A 128 19.63 -12.23 -31.21
CA TYR A 128 20.87 -12.77 -31.75
C TYR A 128 20.60 -13.94 -32.71
N GLN A 129 21.17 -13.86 -33.91
CA GLN A 129 20.82 -14.72 -35.04
C GLN A 129 21.03 -16.22 -34.78
N VAL A 130 22.09 -16.57 -34.03
CA VAL A 130 22.41 -17.97 -33.71
C VAL A 130 21.44 -18.55 -32.68
N THR A 131 21.04 -17.77 -31.66
CA THR A 131 20.18 -18.26 -30.56
C THR A 131 18.69 -18.10 -30.85
N ARG A 132 18.31 -17.18 -31.73
CA ARG A 132 16.93 -16.92 -32.15
C ARG A 132 16.13 -18.18 -32.53
N PRO A 133 16.61 -19.11 -33.37
CA PRO A 133 15.84 -20.31 -33.72
C PRO A 133 15.54 -21.19 -32.50
N ILE A 134 16.50 -21.30 -31.57
CA ILE A 134 16.32 -22.04 -30.31
C ILE A 134 15.25 -21.35 -29.46
N VAL A 135 15.33 -20.02 -29.29
CA VAL A 135 14.36 -19.25 -28.49
C VAL A 135 12.97 -19.34 -29.09
N VAL A 136 12.80 -19.23 -30.41
CA VAL A 136 11.50 -19.37 -31.08
C VAL A 136 10.92 -20.77 -30.86
N SER A 137 11.75 -21.81 -30.92
CA SER A 137 11.33 -23.19 -30.61
C SER A 137 10.86 -23.33 -29.15
N VAL A 138 11.62 -22.78 -28.19
CA VAL A 138 11.22 -22.77 -26.77
C VAL A 138 9.91 -22.01 -26.57
N VAL A 139 9.71 -20.86 -27.22
CA VAL A 139 8.46 -20.09 -27.17
C VAL A 139 7.28 -20.91 -27.72
N ALA A 140 7.47 -21.62 -28.83
CA ALA A 140 6.46 -22.51 -29.38
C ALA A 140 6.07 -23.63 -28.39
N ILE A 141 7.05 -24.22 -27.70
CA ILE A 141 6.82 -25.22 -26.64
C ILE A 141 6.02 -24.60 -25.49
N VAL A 142 6.38 -23.39 -25.04
CA VAL A 142 5.66 -22.68 -23.96
C VAL A 142 4.22 -22.36 -24.35
N ILE A 143 3.97 -21.97 -25.60
CA ILE A 143 2.62 -21.76 -26.14
C ILE A 143 1.84 -23.08 -26.11
N GLY A 144 2.42 -24.18 -26.57
CA GLY A 144 1.80 -25.50 -26.51
C GLY A 144 1.44 -25.91 -25.08
N ILE A 145 2.36 -25.75 -24.14
CA ILE A 145 2.11 -26.00 -22.70
C ILE A 145 0.96 -25.11 -22.20
N THR A 146 0.94 -23.82 -22.56
CA THR A 146 -0.12 -22.89 -22.14
C THR A 146 -1.49 -23.32 -22.66
N VAL A 147 -1.59 -23.72 -23.93
CA VAL A 147 -2.85 -24.23 -24.51
C VAL A 147 -3.33 -25.49 -23.77
N THR A 148 -2.43 -26.43 -23.47
CA THR A 148 -2.79 -27.63 -22.70
C THR A 148 -3.23 -27.32 -21.27
N LEU A 149 -2.65 -26.30 -20.61
CA LEU A 149 -3.08 -25.82 -19.29
C LEU A 149 -4.46 -25.18 -19.33
N VAL A 150 -4.77 -24.40 -20.37
CA VAL A 150 -6.11 -23.83 -20.56
C VAL A 150 -7.14 -24.94 -20.77
N PHE A 151 -6.83 -25.90 -21.65
CA PHE A 151 -7.69 -27.06 -21.88
C PHE A 151 -7.93 -27.85 -20.58
N LYS A 152 -6.87 -28.08 -19.80
CA LYS A 152 -6.99 -28.70 -18.46
C LYS A 152 -7.90 -27.90 -17.52
N SER A 153 -7.75 -26.58 -17.47
CA SER A 153 -8.59 -25.72 -16.60
C SER A 153 -10.07 -25.85 -16.96
N ILE A 154 -10.38 -25.88 -18.26
CA ILE A 154 -11.74 -26.12 -18.75
C ILE A 154 -12.22 -27.52 -18.35
N LEU A 155 -11.40 -28.55 -18.55
CA LEU A 155 -11.73 -29.94 -18.18
C LEU A 155 -12.00 -30.08 -16.68
N ILE A 156 -11.15 -29.50 -15.82
CA ILE A 156 -11.35 -29.50 -14.36
C ILE A 156 -12.63 -28.77 -13.99
N THR A 157 -12.91 -27.65 -14.63
CA THR A 157 -14.14 -26.87 -14.35
C THR A 157 -15.39 -27.68 -14.71
N VAL A 158 -15.39 -28.34 -15.88
CA VAL A 158 -16.52 -29.17 -16.34
C VAL A 158 -16.66 -30.42 -15.47
N LEU A 159 -15.59 -31.21 -15.29
CA LEU A 159 -15.62 -32.41 -14.44
C LEU A 159 -15.92 -32.08 -12.98
N GLY A 160 -15.42 -30.95 -12.48
CA GLY A 160 -15.69 -30.42 -11.15
C GLY A 160 -17.19 -30.19 -10.94
N ARG A 161 -17.85 -29.50 -11.88
CA ARG A 161 -19.31 -29.24 -11.81
C ARG A 161 -20.15 -30.52 -11.89
N VAL A 162 -19.70 -31.51 -12.66
CA VAL A 162 -20.42 -32.78 -12.85
C VAL A 162 -20.24 -33.71 -11.64
N ASN A 163 -19.01 -33.85 -11.14
CA ASN A 163 -18.66 -34.86 -10.13
C ASN A 163 -18.78 -34.35 -8.69
N TYR A 164 -18.72 -33.04 -8.47
CA TYR A 164 -18.71 -32.45 -7.14
C TYR A 164 -19.88 -31.47 -6.93
N ALA A 165 -20.33 -31.37 -5.69
CA ALA A 165 -21.17 -30.30 -5.16
C ALA A 165 -20.43 -29.69 -3.97
N ALA A 166 -19.83 -28.52 -4.16
CA ALA A 166 -18.91 -27.93 -3.20
C ALA A 166 -17.81 -28.92 -2.79
N PHE A 167 -17.77 -29.34 -1.52
CA PHE A 167 -16.78 -30.27 -0.99
C PHE A 167 -17.21 -31.75 -1.08
N TYR A 168 -18.44 -32.04 -1.52
CA TYR A 168 -18.97 -33.41 -1.55
C TYR A 168 -18.93 -34.01 -2.96
N ARG A 169 -18.66 -35.32 -3.04
CA ARG A 169 -18.69 -36.09 -4.29
C ARG A 169 -20.12 -36.51 -4.60
N LYS A 170 -20.68 -36.08 -5.74
CA LYS A 170 -21.98 -36.56 -6.23
C LYS A 170 -21.90 -37.98 -6.75
N ARG A 171 -20.79 -38.33 -7.41
CA ARG A 171 -20.55 -39.63 -8.05
C ARG A 171 -19.16 -40.14 -7.67
N PRO A 172 -19.04 -41.00 -6.64
CA PRO A 172 -17.74 -41.35 -6.06
C PRO A 172 -16.83 -42.13 -7.02
N TRP A 173 -17.38 -43.04 -7.82
CA TRP A 173 -16.60 -43.85 -8.75
C TRP A 173 -15.96 -43.00 -9.87
N LEU A 174 -16.75 -42.10 -10.47
CA LEU A 174 -16.27 -41.23 -11.54
C LEU A 174 -15.28 -40.19 -11.01
N ALA A 175 -15.53 -39.65 -9.81
CA ALA A 175 -14.61 -38.76 -9.12
C ALA A 175 -13.25 -39.45 -8.84
N ASN A 176 -13.23 -40.73 -8.49
CA ASN A 176 -11.98 -41.47 -8.27
C ASN A 176 -11.18 -41.65 -9.57
N ILE A 177 -11.83 -42.08 -10.67
CA ILE A 177 -11.15 -42.25 -11.96
C ILE A 177 -10.61 -40.91 -12.48
N CYS A 178 -11.43 -39.86 -12.46
CA CYS A 178 -10.99 -38.53 -12.85
C CYS A 178 -9.88 -38.01 -11.92
N GLY A 179 -9.94 -38.33 -10.62
CA GLY A 179 -8.90 -37.98 -9.65
C GLY A 179 -7.55 -38.57 -10.02
N VAL A 180 -7.48 -39.89 -10.24
CA VAL A 180 -6.24 -40.58 -10.65
C VAL A 180 -5.69 -40.00 -11.97
N GLY A 181 -6.57 -39.79 -12.96
CA GLY A 181 -6.16 -39.18 -14.24
C GLY A 181 -5.58 -37.77 -14.08
N LEU A 182 -6.21 -36.95 -13.22
CA LEU A 182 -5.73 -35.61 -12.91
C LEU A 182 -4.42 -35.65 -12.11
N GLU A 183 -4.25 -36.59 -11.18
CA GLU A 183 -3.03 -36.77 -10.39
C GLU A 183 -1.82 -37.10 -11.28
N CYS A 184 -1.98 -38.05 -12.22
CA CYS A 184 -0.93 -38.36 -13.20
C CYS A 184 -0.54 -37.12 -14.03
N TRP A 185 -1.53 -36.32 -14.45
CA TRP A 185 -1.28 -35.06 -15.14
C TRP A 185 -0.58 -34.03 -14.23
N HIS A 186 -0.98 -33.95 -12.96
CA HIS A 186 -0.40 -33.02 -11.99
C HIS A 186 1.06 -33.33 -11.68
N LEU A 187 1.46 -34.61 -11.65
CA LEU A 187 2.87 -34.99 -11.47
C LEU A 187 3.77 -34.37 -12.53
N GLY A 188 3.42 -34.48 -13.82
CA GLY A 188 4.18 -33.86 -14.91
C GLY A 188 4.24 -32.33 -14.81
N LEU A 189 3.11 -31.68 -14.48
CA LEU A 189 3.06 -30.23 -14.35
C LEU A 189 3.78 -29.68 -13.11
N SER A 190 3.85 -30.46 -12.03
CA SER A 190 4.46 -30.03 -10.76
C SER A 190 5.92 -29.59 -10.92
N SER A 191 6.69 -30.29 -11.75
CA SER A 191 8.06 -29.92 -12.10
C SER A 191 8.12 -28.54 -12.77
N GLY A 192 7.23 -28.30 -13.74
CA GLY A 192 7.09 -27.00 -14.40
C GLY A 192 6.69 -25.87 -13.45
N TYR A 193 5.82 -26.13 -12.47
CA TYR A 193 5.48 -25.15 -11.43
C TYR A 193 6.65 -24.82 -10.52
N MET A 194 7.47 -25.81 -10.15
CA MET A 194 8.69 -25.57 -9.37
C MET A 194 9.71 -24.75 -10.16
N LEU A 195 9.92 -25.06 -11.45
CA LEU A 195 10.78 -24.27 -12.32
C LEU A 195 10.27 -22.83 -12.48
N SER A 196 8.97 -22.64 -12.74
CA SER A 196 8.35 -21.31 -12.82
C SER A 196 8.51 -20.53 -11.51
N ARG A 197 8.34 -21.20 -10.37
CA ARG A 197 8.58 -20.60 -9.05
C ARG A 197 10.03 -20.16 -8.89
N ALA A 198 11.00 -20.99 -9.27
CA ALA A 198 12.42 -20.65 -9.21
C ALA A 198 12.74 -19.41 -10.06
N ILE A 199 12.25 -19.37 -11.31
CA ILE A 199 12.42 -18.21 -12.20
C ILE A 199 11.80 -16.95 -11.58
N LYS A 200 10.57 -17.03 -11.06
CA LYS A 200 9.89 -15.90 -10.39
C LYS A 200 10.68 -15.41 -9.18
N LEU A 201 11.27 -16.31 -8.40
CA LEU A 201 12.10 -15.94 -7.24
C LEU A 201 13.41 -15.28 -7.68
N ILE A 202 14.05 -15.74 -8.75
CA ILE A 202 15.25 -15.09 -9.31
C ILE A 202 14.91 -13.68 -9.81
N VAL A 203 13.84 -13.54 -10.59
CA VAL A 203 13.38 -12.23 -11.09
C VAL A 203 13.05 -11.30 -9.92
N ALA A 204 12.27 -11.78 -8.94
CA ALA A 204 11.96 -11.02 -7.74
C ALA A 204 13.22 -10.64 -6.95
N ALA A 205 14.20 -11.54 -6.81
CA ALA A 205 15.47 -11.25 -6.17
C ALA A 205 16.19 -10.11 -6.88
N THR A 206 16.33 -10.17 -8.21
CA THR A 206 17.03 -9.13 -8.98
C THR A 206 16.32 -7.77 -8.90
N MET A 207 14.99 -7.75 -8.95
CA MET A 207 14.19 -6.52 -8.90
C MET A 207 14.04 -5.92 -7.51
N TYR A 208 14.11 -6.73 -6.45
CA TYR A 208 13.84 -6.29 -5.08
C TYR A 208 15.02 -6.42 -4.12
N ILE A 209 16.22 -6.79 -4.58
CA ILE A 209 17.43 -6.81 -3.74
C ILE A 209 17.72 -5.46 -3.08
N GLY A 210 17.29 -4.35 -3.70
CA GLY A 210 17.45 -3.00 -3.14
C GLY A 210 16.45 -2.64 -2.03
N ARG A 211 15.43 -3.48 -1.78
CA ARG A 211 14.46 -3.25 -0.71
C ARG A 211 14.96 -3.80 0.61
N ILE A 212 15.54 -2.91 1.41
CA ILE A 212 15.96 -3.24 2.78
C ILE A 212 14.84 -3.09 3.80
N ASP A 213 13.68 -2.56 3.39
CA ASP A 213 12.56 -2.28 4.27
C ASP A 213 11.67 -3.51 4.56
N GLN A 214 11.75 -4.54 3.71
CA GLN A 214 11.02 -5.79 3.85
C GLN A 214 11.99 -6.97 3.84
N PRO A 215 11.73 -8.02 4.64
CA PRO A 215 12.54 -9.23 4.60
C PRO A 215 12.35 -9.94 3.26
N PHE A 216 13.46 -10.31 2.62
CA PHE A 216 13.43 -11.07 1.38
C PHE A 216 13.09 -12.54 1.65
N LEU A 217 13.56 -13.05 2.79
CA LEU A 217 13.28 -14.41 3.25
C LEU A 217 12.03 -14.43 4.15
N GLY A 218 11.27 -15.52 4.08
CA GLY A 218 10.12 -15.72 4.97
C GLY A 218 10.54 -15.82 6.44
N GLU A 219 9.58 -15.64 7.35
CA GLU A 219 9.82 -15.76 8.79
C GLU A 219 10.42 -17.13 9.15
N GLY A 220 11.51 -17.13 9.92
CA GLY A 220 12.24 -18.34 10.31
C GLY A 220 13.16 -18.93 9.23
N VAL A 221 13.09 -18.45 7.98
CA VAL A 221 13.98 -18.87 6.89
C VAL A 221 15.27 -18.04 6.92
N GLY A 222 16.41 -18.69 6.67
CA GLY A 222 17.70 -18.01 6.58
C GLY A 222 18.45 -17.87 7.89
N VAL A 223 18.10 -18.65 8.92
CA VAL A 223 18.95 -18.83 10.10
C VAL A 223 19.82 -20.07 9.90
N ILE A 224 21.08 -19.88 9.51
CA ILE A 224 22.04 -20.97 9.36
C ILE A 224 23.11 -20.82 10.44
N GLY A 225 23.18 -21.79 11.36
CA GLY A 225 24.17 -21.79 12.44
C GLY A 225 24.10 -20.56 13.37
N GLY A 226 22.89 -20.03 13.62
CA GLY A 226 22.69 -18.81 14.41
C GLY A 226 22.98 -17.51 13.67
N THR A 227 23.38 -17.56 12.39
CA THR A 227 23.53 -16.38 11.55
C THR A 227 22.30 -16.18 10.68
N HIS A 228 21.72 -14.98 10.74
CA HIS A 228 20.68 -14.54 9.82
C HIS A 228 21.33 -14.15 8.48
N LEU A 229 20.87 -14.76 7.39
CA LEU A 229 21.31 -14.43 6.02
C LEU A 229 20.85 -13.04 5.59
N ASP A 230 19.66 -12.62 6.02
CA ASP A 230 19.09 -11.30 5.71
C ASP A 230 18.96 -10.46 6.99
N LYS A 231 19.98 -9.65 7.29
CA LYS A 231 20.04 -8.77 8.48
C LYS A 231 19.61 -7.33 8.19
N PHE A 232 19.39 -6.96 6.93
CA PHE A 232 19.14 -5.56 6.59
C PHE A 232 17.76 -5.05 7.04
N PRO A 233 16.68 -5.83 6.96
CA PRO A 233 15.37 -5.43 7.49
C PRO A 233 15.39 -5.14 8.99
N SER A 234 16.17 -5.90 9.76
CA SER A 234 16.29 -5.68 11.20
C SER A 234 17.07 -4.39 11.52
N ILE A 235 18.15 -4.12 10.79
CA ILE A 235 18.90 -2.85 10.89
C ILE A 235 18.02 -1.67 10.46
N TYR A 236 17.26 -1.82 9.38
CA TYR A 236 16.34 -0.79 8.91
C TYR A 236 15.26 -0.47 9.95
N ARG A 237 14.64 -1.51 10.51
CA ARG A 237 13.66 -1.39 11.60
C ARG A 237 14.25 -0.72 12.83
N GLN A 238 15.49 -1.04 13.20
CA GLN A 238 16.22 -0.38 14.27
C GLN A 238 16.38 1.12 14.01
N GLY A 239 16.70 1.51 12.77
CA GLY A 239 16.75 2.91 12.35
C GLY A 239 15.41 3.63 12.53
N LEU A 240 14.31 3.01 12.12
CA LEU A 240 12.97 3.57 12.30
C LEU A 240 12.60 3.73 13.77
N LEU A 241 12.85 2.71 14.60
CA LEU A 241 12.59 2.77 16.05
C LEU A 241 13.45 3.84 16.73
N SER A 242 14.72 3.98 16.34
CA SER A 242 15.60 5.03 16.85
C SER A 242 15.10 6.42 16.48
N ALA A 243 14.72 6.62 15.21
CA ALA A 243 14.18 7.89 14.75
C ALA A 243 12.87 8.24 15.46
N ASP A 244 11.96 7.28 15.61
CA ASP A 244 10.68 7.48 16.30
C ASP A 244 10.86 7.70 17.81
N ALA A 245 11.85 7.08 18.45
CA ALA A 245 12.18 7.31 19.86
C ALA A 245 12.67 8.74 20.14
N HIS A 246 13.45 9.33 19.22
CA HIS A 246 13.98 10.70 19.37
C HIS A 246 13.03 11.78 18.85
N ARG A 247 12.23 11.47 17.83
CA ARG A 247 11.33 12.41 17.16
C ARG A 247 9.90 11.88 17.12
N HIS A 248 9.39 11.54 18.29
CA HIS A 248 8.01 11.08 18.40
C HIS A 248 7.07 12.30 18.31
N PRO A 249 6.21 12.39 17.28
CA PRO A 249 5.42 13.59 17.04
C PRO A 249 4.50 13.92 18.22
N TYR A 250 4.02 12.91 18.96
CA TYR A 250 3.19 13.16 20.13
C TYR A 250 3.98 13.74 21.30
N ILE A 251 5.23 13.31 21.51
CA ILE A 251 6.09 13.81 22.59
C ILE A 251 6.55 15.23 22.24
N GLU A 252 6.97 15.48 21.00
CA GLU A 252 7.37 16.81 20.55
C GLU A 252 6.24 17.82 20.69
N ARG A 253 5.02 17.45 20.29
CA ARG A 253 3.87 18.33 20.41
C ARG A 253 3.47 18.54 21.86
N LEU A 254 3.51 17.51 22.70
CA LEU A 254 3.29 17.64 24.14
C LEU A 254 4.33 18.57 24.78
N GLY A 255 5.61 18.41 24.44
CA GLY A 255 6.68 19.30 24.88
C GLY A 255 6.44 20.76 24.47
N LEU A 256 6.03 20.99 23.22
CA LEU A 256 5.66 22.32 22.72
C LEU A 256 4.51 22.94 23.54
N ILE A 257 3.50 22.14 23.90
CA ILE A 257 2.38 22.60 24.73
C ILE A 257 2.88 23.03 26.12
N TYR A 258 3.79 22.28 26.74
CA TYR A 258 4.39 22.68 28.02
C TYR A 258 5.23 23.96 27.89
N LEU A 259 5.99 24.11 26.80
CA LEU A 259 6.73 25.35 26.53
C LEU A 259 5.81 26.56 26.33
N LEU A 260 4.70 26.37 25.61
CA LEU A 260 3.66 27.40 25.46
C LEU A 260 3.00 27.74 26.79
N LYS A 261 2.78 26.76 27.67
CA LYS A 261 2.28 26.99 29.04
C LYS A 261 3.23 27.90 29.82
N ILE A 262 4.53 27.63 29.78
CA ILE A 262 5.53 28.46 30.46
C ILE A 262 5.55 29.88 29.88
N ARG A 263 5.55 30.00 28.54
CA ARG A 263 5.58 31.30 27.85
C ARG A 263 4.38 32.18 28.16
N HIS A 264 3.18 31.61 28.24
CA HIS A 264 1.94 32.37 28.42
C HIS A 264 1.46 32.42 29.88
N GLY A 265 2.07 31.67 30.79
CA GLY A 265 1.77 31.69 32.22
C GLY A 265 0.29 31.49 32.52
N SER A 266 -0.32 32.41 33.26
CA SER A 266 -1.75 32.38 33.60
C SER A 266 -2.67 32.50 32.38
N LYS A 267 -2.20 33.07 31.26
CA LYS A 267 -3.00 33.23 30.03
C LYS A 267 -3.14 31.91 29.25
N PHE A 268 -2.34 30.89 29.53
CA PHE A 268 -2.42 29.58 28.87
C PHE A 268 -3.72 28.82 29.19
N GLY A 269 -4.32 29.11 30.35
CA GLY A 269 -5.58 28.52 30.81
C GLY A 269 -6.84 29.10 30.17
N THR A 270 -6.73 30.19 29.41
CA THR A 270 -7.87 30.89 28.81
C THR A 270 -8.61 30.02 27.79
N THR A 271 -9.82 30.44 27.41
CA THR A 271 -10.71 29.75 26.45
C THR A 271 -9.98 29.35 25.16
N ALA A 272 -9.08 30.21 24.67
CA ALA A 272 -8.22 29.91 23.53
C ALA A 272 -7.27 28.71 23.78
N GLY A 273 -6.65 28.62 24.95
CA GLY A 273 -5.79 27.49 25.33
C GLY A 273 -6.54 26.21 25.68
N SER A 274 -7.82 26.32 26.07
CA SER A 274 -8.75 25.19 26.18
C SER A 274 -9.05 24.59 24.81
N ILE A 275 -9.39 25.43 23.82
CA ILE A 275 -9.66 25.01 22.44
C ILE A 275 -8.43 24.30 21.85
N TRP A 276 -7.22 24.82 22.05
CA TRP A 276 -5.98 24.15 21.61
C TRP A 276 -5.78 22.78 22.26
N ARG A 277 -6.02 22.65 23.57
CA ARG A 277 -5.96 21.34 24.25
C ARG A 277 -7.01 20.37 23.71
N LEU A 278 -8.21 20.85 23.40
CA LEU A 278 -9.28 20.03 22.85
C LEU A 278 -8.96 19.53 21.43
N LEU A 279 -8.49 20.44 20.57
CA LEU A 279 -8.08 20.14 19.20
C LEU A 279 -6.90 19.16 19.20
N PHE A 280 -6.01 19.29 20.17
CA PHE A 280 -4.89 18.38 20.38
C PHE A 280 -5.33 16.99 20.88
N VAL A 281 -6.17 16.92 21.93
CA VAL A 281 -6.72 15.65 22.43
C VAL A 281 -7.49 14.92 21.34
N PHE A 282 -8.25 15.64 20.51
CA PHE A 282 -8.99 15.05 19.39
C PHE A 282 -8.09 14.60 18.23
N SER A 283 -6.99 15.29 17.98
CA SER A 283 -6.01 14.86 16.97
C SER A 283 -5.20 13.65 17.44
N LEU A 284 -4.91 13.56 18.74
CA LEU A 284 -4.07 12.53 19.34
C LEU A 284 -4.82 11.27 19.76
N MET A 285 -6.01 11.44 20.30
CA MET A 285 -6.80 10.38 20.92
C MET A 285 -8.23 10.48 20.38
N PRO A 286 -8.43 10.24 19.07
CA PRO A 286 -9.77 10.33 18.48
C PRO A 286 -10.76 9.38 19.15
N TRP A 287 -10.29 8.29 19.77
CA TRP A 287 -11.13 7.38 20.57
C TRP A 287 -11.66 8.02 21.86
N LEU A 288 -10.98 9.01 22.45
CA LEU A 288 -11.47 9.75 23.61
C LEU A 288 -12.70 10.61 23.29
N ARG A 289 -13.00 10.89 22.01
CA ARG A 289 -14.30 11.50 21.64
C ARG A 289 -15.45 10.66 22.18
N LYS A 290 -15.36 9.33 22.04
CA LYS A 290 -16.43 8.41 22.42
C LYS A 290 -16.64 8.30 23.93
N PHE A 291 -15.64 8.66 24.72
CA PHE A 291 -15.64 8.53 26.18
C PHE A 291 -15.69 9.87 26.91
N ARG A 292 -15.84 10.98 26.18
CA ARG A 292 -16.07 12.26 26.82
C ARG A 292 -17.47 12.21 27.42
N ILE A 293 -17.53 12.16 28.76
CA ILE A 293 -18.76 12.42 29.49
C ILE A 293 -19.14 13.86 29.13
N ALA A 294 -20.04 14.00 28.17
CA ALA A 294 -20.71 15.27 27.93
C ALA A 294 -21.55 15.49 29.20
N ASN A 295 -21.15 16.45 30.03
CA ASN A 295 -22.15 17.07 30.89
C ASN A 295 -23.16 17.68 29.91
N ASP A 296 -24.43 17.31 30.02
CA ASP A 296 -25.55 17.75 29.15
C ASP A 296 -25.71 19.28 29.04
N ALA A 297 -24.85 20.07 29.68
CA ALA A 297 -24.82 21.53 29.64
C ALA A 297 -23.86 22.13 28.58
N ASP A 298 -22.91 21.38 28.02
CA ASP A 298 -21.90 21.93 27.11
C ASP A 298 -22.18 21.54 25.65
N ILE A 299 -22.95 22.40 24.97
CA ILE A 299 -23.11 22.58 23.52
C ILE A 299 -23.18 21.27 22.69
N PRO A 300 -24.36 20.90 22.17
CA PRO A 300 -24.54 19.70 21.36
C PRO A 300 -23.48 19.57 20.26
N GLU A 301 -22.83 18.40 20.16
CA GLU A 301 -21.76 18.10 19.17
C GLU A 301 -22.17 18.43 17.72
N GLU A 302 -23.48 18.43 17.42
CA GLU A 302 -24.03 18.85 16.14
C GLU A 302 -23.65 20.30 15.78
N ILE A 303 -23.66 21.23 16.73
CA ILE A 303 -23.40 22.66 16.48
C ILE A 303 -21.92 22.90 16.09
N VAL A 304 -21.00 22.17 16.71
CA VAL A 304 -19.55 22.30 16.45
C VAL A 304 -19.15 21.62 15.14
N MET A 305 -19.75 20.47 14.81
CA MET A 305 -19.59 19.84 13.49
C MET A 305 -20.22 20.69 12.37
N LEU A 306 -21.30 21.43 12.67
CA LEU A 306 -22.01 22.31 11.76
C LEU A 306 -21.24 23.56 11.35
N GLN A 307 -20.47 24.15 12.27
CA GLN A 307 -19.60 25.29 11.96
C GLN A 307 -18.41 24.92 11.08
N LEU A 308 -17.98 23.66 11.08
CA LEU A 308 -16.84 23.19 10.29
C LEU A 308 -17.23 22.65 8.90
N THR A 309 -18.53 22.42 8.64
CA THR A 309 -19.01 21.76 7.41
C THR A 309 -19.99 22.58 6.56
N SER A 310 -20.36 23.79 6.98
CA SER A 310 -21.40 24.61 6.32
C SER A 310 -20.93 25.31 5.03
N GLY A 311 -20.91 24.53 3.94
CA GLY A 311 -21.04 25.04 2.56
C GLY A 311 -22.47 24.95 2.01
N SER A 312 -23.47 24.60 2.83
CA SER A 312 -24.86 24.41 2.36
C SER A 312 -25.88 24.85 3.42
N ASN A 313 -26.25 26.13 3.38
CA ASN A 313 -27.11 26.82 4.34
C ASN A 313 -28.63 26.52 4.26
N THR A 314 -29.12 25.81 3.24
CA THR A 314 -30.57 25.80 2.93
C THR A 314 -31.43 24.96 3.87
N LYS A 315 -30.90 23.88 4.45
CA LYS A 315 -31.67 23.02 5.36
C LYS A 315 -31.85 23.65 6.75
N TYR A 316 -30.88 24.44 7.20
CA TYR A 316 -30.88 25.05 8.53
C TYR A 316 -31.67 26.35 8.59
N GLU A 317 -31.68 27.14 7.51
CA GLU A 317 -32.60 28.28 7.41
C GLU A 317 -34.05 27.85 7.54
N LYS A 318 -34.39 26.64 7.08
CA LYS A 318 -35.74 26.09 7.26
C LYS A 318 -36.03 25.74 8.71
N ILE A 319 -35.13 25.00 9.38
CA ILE A 319 -35.31 24.62 10.79
C ILE A 319 -35.37 25.86 11.71
N ILE A 320 -34.54 26.87 11.45
CA ILE A 320 -34.56 28.13 12.23
C ILE A 320 -35.87 28.89 12.00
N LYS A 321 -36.38 28.92 10.76
CA LYS A 321 -37.69 29.52 10.48
C LYS A 321 -38.83 28.78 11.15
N ASP A 322 -38.83 27.45 11.08
CA ASP A 322 -39.86 26.60 11.71
C ASP A 322 -39.86 26.79 13.24
N LEU A 323 -38.69 26.83 13.89
CA LEU A 323 -38.58 27.10 15.34
C LEU A 323 -38.96 28.53 15.72
N GLN A 324 -38.64 29.51 14.88
CA GLN A 324 -39.08 30.90 15.11
C GLN A 324 -40.59 31.03 14.95
N GLU A 325 -41.21 30.27 14.05
CA GLU A 325 -42.65 30.22 13.87
C GLU A 325 -43.34 29.59 15.09
N GLU A 326 -42.86 28.43 15.57
CA GLU A 326 -43.38 27.80 16.80
C GLU A 326 -43.27 28.73 18.03
N LEU A 327 -42.14 29.42 18.19
CA LEU A 327 -41.95 30.35 19.30
C LEU A 327 -42.91 31.55 19.21
N ASN A 328 -43.15 32.07 18.01
CA ASN A 328 -44.07 33.17 17.79
C ASN A 328 -45.53 32.75 18.01
N GLU A 329 -45.90 31.51 17.66
CA GLU A 329 -47.21 30.95 17.94
C GLU A 329 -47.46 30.80 19.45
N GLU A 330 -46.48 30.27 20.20
CA GLU A 330 -46.60 30.12 21.65
C GLU A 330 -46.71 31.48 22.34
N LYS A 331 -45.91 32.46 21.92
CA LYS A 331 -46.00 33.84 22.41
C LYS A 331 -47.38 34.47 22.15
N SER A 332 -47.91 34.32 20.93
CA SER A 332 -49.26 34.80 20.56
C SER A 332 -50.36 34.16 21.40
N ARG A 333 -50.22 32.86 21.72
CA ARG A 333 -51.15 32.15 22.60
C ARG A 333 -51.12 32.70 24.03
N LEU A 334 -49.93 32.91 24.60
CA LEU A 334 -49.78 33.45 25.95
C LEU A 334 -50.31 34.89 26.05
N GLU A 335 -50.07 35.73 25.05
CA GLU A 335 -50.62 37.09 25.01
C GLU A 335 -52.17 37.11 24.97
N LYS A 336 -52.79 36.16 24.28
CA LYS A 336 -54.26 36.01 24.27
C LYS A 336 -54.80 35.61 25.64
N GLU A 337 -54.13 34.67 26.32
CA GLU A 337 -54.50 34.25 27.68
C GLU A 337 -54.43 35.43 28.66
N ILE A 338 -53.38 36.25 28.59
CA ILE A 338 -53.24 37.47 29.40
C ILE A 338 -54.41 38.43 29.15
N ARG A 339 -54.80 38.68 27.90
CA ARG A 339 -55.93 39.58 27.59
C ARG A 339 -57.26 39.07 28.16
N ILE A 340 -57.51 37.76 28.11
CA ILE A 340 -58.72 37.15 28.68
C ILE A 340 -58.74 37.35 30.20
N LEU A 341 -57.61 37.11 30.88
CA LEU A 341 -57.49 37.30 32.33
C LEU A 341 -57.69 38.78 32.72
N GLN A 342 -57.10 39.72 31.97
CA GLN A 342 -57.32 41.15 32.17
C GLN A 342 -58.79 41.56 31.97
N GLY A 343 -59.50 40.94 31.02
CA GLY A 343 -60.93 41.13 30.82
C GLY A 343 -61.76 40.66 32.02
N LYS A 344 -61.45 39.49 32.57
CA LYS A 344 -62.11 38.96 33.78
C LYS A 344 -61.89 39.86 35.00
N ILE A 345 -60.68 40.40 35.17
CA ILE A 345 -60.37 41.37 36.23
C ILE A 345 -61.27 42.60 36.13
N LYS A 346 -61.43 43.18 34.92
CA LYS A 346 -62.29 44.36 34.72
C LYS A 346 -63.77 44.09 35.03
N MET A 347 -64.27 42.88 34.75
CA MET A 347 -65.66 42.52 35.06
C MET A 347 -65.88 42.34 36.57
N ASN A 348 -64.87 41.87 37.31
CA ASN A 348 -64.97 41.61 38.75
C ASN A 348 -64.73 42.85 39.63
N GLN A 349 -64.30 43.99 39.06
CA GLN A 349 -64.02 45.24 39.80
C GLN A 349 -65.27 45.90 40.43
N GLY A 350 -66.47 45.35 40.24
CA GLY A 350 -67.71 45.84 40.84
C GLY A 350 -68.27 45.00 42.00
N ASP A 351 -67.66 43.84 42.32
CA ASP A 351 -68.23 42.88 43.26
C ASP A 351 -67.42 42.84 44.57
N ALA A 352 -68.01 43.28 45.69
CA ALA A 352 -67.32 43.49 46.97
C ALA A 352 -66.79 42.18 47.62
N ASN A 353 -67.22 41.02 47.13
CA ASN A 353 -66.73 39.70 47.57
C ASN A 353 -65.60 39.12 46.68
N ALA A 354 -65.08 39.89 45.71
CA ALA A 354 -64.13 39.38 44.72
C ALA A 354 -62.63 39.61 45.04
N GLU A 355 -62.28 40.23 46.18
CA GLU A 355 -60.89 40.57 46.52
C GLU A 355 -59.94 39.35 46.52
N THR A 356 -60.36 38.21 47.08
CA THR A 356 -59.53 37.00 47.12
C THR A 356 -59.32 36.35 45.75
N ASN A 357 -60.23 36.58 44.80
CA ASN A 357 -60.08 36.09 43.42
C ASN A 357 -59.20 37.01 42.57
N LEU A 358 -59.04 38.28 42.96
CA LEU A 358 -58.26 39.26 42.21
C LEU A 358 -56.76 39.01 42.34
N ASP A 359 -56.28 38.71 43.54
CA ASP A 359 -54.85 38.46 43.80
C ASP A 359 -54.34 37.23 43.06
N ASN A 360 -55.10 36.14 43.06
CA ASN A 360 -54.77 34.92 42.29
C ASN A 360 -54.68 35.19 40.78
N LEU A 361 -55.55 36.05 40.23
CA LEU A 361 -55.53 36.41 38.81
C LEU A 361 -54.31 37.28 38.46
N LEU A 362 -53.89 38.18 39.36
CA LEU A 362 -52.69 38.99 39.18
C LEU A 362 -51.42 38.15 39.23
N GLU A 363 -51.35 37.16 40.12
CA GLU A 363 -50.23 36.22 40.19
C GLU A 363 -50.12 35.37 38.92
N MET A 364 -51.25 34.87 38.39
CA MET A 364 -51.27 34.14 37.12
C MET A 364 -50.79 35.00 35.95
N ILE A 365 -51.19 36.28 35.87
CA ILE A 365 -50.72 37.20 34.83
C ILE A 365 -49.20 37.42 34.96
N SER A 366 -48.69 37.64 36.17
CA SER A 366 -47.25 37.82 36.41
C SER A 366 -46.44 36.59 35.96
N ASN A 367 -46.91 35.39 36.28
CA ASN A 367 -46.25 34.14 35.87
C ASN A 367 -46.28 33.94 34.35
N LEU A 368 -47.38 34.29 33.69
CA LEU A 368 -47.47 34.24 32.22
C LEU A 368 -46.57 35.29 31.55
N GLN A 369 -46.46 36.49 32.12
CA GLN A 369 -45.56 37.54 31.63
C GLN A 369 -44.08 37.18 31.80
N HIS A 370 -43.71 36.43 32.84
CA HIS A 370 -42.34 35.93 33.02
C HIS A 370 -42.02 34.77 32.06
N LYS A 371 -43.04 34.05 31.58
CA LYS A 371 -42.86 32.93 30.64
C LYS A 371 -42.67 33.41 29.19
N ILE A 372 -43.26 34.56 28.84
CA ILE A 372 -43.01 35.29 27.57
C ILE A 372 -41.65 35.98 27.62
#